data_AF-A0A392PC52-F1
#
_entry.id   AF-A0A392PC52-F1
#
_cell.length_a   1.000
_cell.length_b   1.000
_cell.length_c   1.000
_cell.angle_alpha   90.00
_cell.angle_beta   90.00
_cell.angle_gamma   90.00
#
_symmetry.space_group_name_H-M   'P 1'
#
loop_
_entity.id
_entity.type
_entity.pdbx_description
1 polymer ?
#
loop_
_entity_poly.entity_id
_entity_poly.type
_entity_poly.pdbx_seq_one_letter_code
_entity_poly.pdbx_strand_id
1 'polypeptide(L)'
;QYAVFFIGLYLIALGTGGIKPCVSSFGADQFDDTDPQERIKKGSFFNWFYFSINIGALVSSSFIVWIQENAGWGLGFGIPALFMGLAIGSFFLGTPLYRFQKPGGSPLTRMCQVVAASFRKRNLAVPEDSSLLCTVLSFGHTCKKQGSMFYE
;
A
#
# COMPACT_ATOMS: atom_id res chain seq x y z
N GLN A 1 22.20 -20.13 17.88
CA GLN A 1 20.81 -20.49 17.48
C GLN A 1 19.83 -19.31 17.55
N TYR A 2 19.83 -18.51 18.62
CA TYR A 2 18.89 -17.38 18.77
C TYR A 2 18.98 -16.31 17.68
N ALA A 3 20.19 -15.99 17.19
CA ALA A 3 20.37 -15.01 16.11
C ALA A 3 19.61 -15.38 14.83
N VAL A 4 19.66 -16.65 14.42
CA VAL A 4 18.97 -17.15 13.22
C VAL A 4 17.45 -17.04 13.39
N PHE A 5 16.94 -17.35 14.59
CA PHE A 5 15.53 -17.23 14.91
C PHE A 5 15.04 -15.77 14.85
N PHE A 6 15.74 -14.84 15.49
CA PHE A 6 15.39 -13.41 15.44
C PHE A 6 15.48 -12.83 14.04
N ILE A 7 16.54 -13.15 13.30
CA ILE A 7 16.67 -12.73 11.89
C ILE A 7 15.49 -13.25 11.07
N GLY A 8 15.11 -14.52 11.24
CA GLY A 8 13.93 -15.10 10.59
C GLY A 8 12.63 -14.35 10.91
N LEU A 9 12.40 -14.02 12.19
CA LEU A 9 11.23 -13.24 12.61
C LEU A 9 11.22 -11.84 12.00
N TYR A 10 12.36 -11.14 11.98
CA TYR A 10 12.46 -9.82 11.37
C TYR A 10 12.21 -9.86 9.86
N LEU A 11 12.72 -10.89 9.17
CA LEU A 11 12.48 -11.07 7.74
C LEU A 11 11.00 -11.34 7.44
N ILE A 12 10.33 -12.18 8.24
CA ILE A 12 8.89 -12.42 8.10
C ILE A 12 8.12 -11.12 8.37
N ALA A 13 8.47 -10.36 9.41
CA ALA A 13 7.81 -9.10 9.72
C ALA A 13 7.96 -8.07 8.58
N LEU A 14 9.16 -7.92 8.03
CA LEU A 14 9.42 -7.05 6.88
C LEU A 14 8.65 -7.48 5.63
N GLY A 15 8.68 -8.78 5.30
CA GLY A 15 8.00 -9.32 4.13
C GLY A 15 6.48 -9.15 4.22
N THR A 16 5.90 -9.50 5.37
CA THR A 16 4.44 -9.40 5.60
C THR A 16 3.97 -7.95 5.64
N GLY A 17 4.80 -7.04 6.18
CA GLY A 17 4.53 -5.61 6.21
C GLY A 17 4.56 -4.95 4.83
N GLY A 18 5.50 -5.36 3.97
CA GLY A 18 5.64 -4.80 2.61
C GLY A 18 4.61 -5.35 1.60
N ILE A 19 4.27 -6.64 1.69
CA ILE A 19 3.41 -7.29 0.70
C ILE A 19 1.93 -6.87 0.83
N LYS A 20 1.45 -6.64 2.05
CA LYS A 20 0.04 -6.27 2.32
C LYS A 20 -0.43 -5.03 1.57
N PRO A 21 0.25 -3.86 1.64
CA PRO A 21 -0.16 -2.69 0.88
C PRO A 21 0.07 -2.86 -0.64
N CYS A 22 1.08 -3.64 -1.04
CA CYS A 22 1.37 -3.87 -2.45
C CYS A 22 0.24 -4.67 -3.13
N VAL A 23 -0.22 -5.76 -2.50
CA VAL A 23 -1.27 -6.64 -3.05
C VAL A 23 -2.62 -5.91 -3.14
N SER A 24 -2.98 -5.12 -2.13
CA SER A 24 -4.25 -4.37 -2.16
C SER A 24 -4.24 -3.27 -3.22
N SER A 25 -3.14 -2.52 -3.34
CA SER A 25 -2.97 -1.53 -4.42
C SER A 25 -2.98 -2.19 -5.80
N PHE A 26 -2.24 -3.28 -5.98
CA PHE A 26 -2.19 -3.99 -7.25
C PHE A 26 -3.55 -4.57 -7.67
N GLY A 27 -4.33 -5.10 -6.72
CA GLY A 27 -5.70 -5.57 -6.97
C GLY A 27 -6.66 -4.42 -7.32
N ALA A 28 -6.51 -3.26 -6.68
CA ALA A 28 -7.28 -2.07 -7.01
C ALA A 28 -6.97 -1.54 -8.41
N ASP A 29 -5.70 -1.62 -8.83
CA ASP A 29 -5.19 -1.12 -10.11
C ASP A 29 -5.69 -1.91 -11.33
N GLN A 30 -6.26 -3.11 -11.13
CA GLN A 30 -6.86 -3.91 -12.20
C GLN A 30 -8.23 -3.39 -12.66
N PHE A 31 -8.90 -2.54 -11.89
CA PHE A 31 -10.23 -2.01 -12.19
C PHE A 31 -10.15 -0.52 -12.56
N ASP A 32 -10.84 -0.09 -13.61
CA ASP A 32 -10.92 1.32 -13.98
C ASP A 32 -11.92 2.07 -13.10
N ASP A 33 -11.47 3.14 -12.43
CA ASP A 33 -12.33 3.99 -11.61
C ASP A 33 -13.15 4.99 -12.44
N THR A 34 -12.93 5.08 -13.76
CA THR A 34 -13.71 5.95 -14.65
C THR A 34 -14.98 5.30 -15.17
N ASP A 35 -15.07 3.96 -15.19
CA ASP A 35 -16.27 3.23 -15.58
C ASP A 35 -17.14 2.87 -14.36
N PRO A 36 -18.39 3.36 -14.26
CA PRO A 36 -19.29 3.04 -13.16
C PRO A 36 -19.59 1.53 -12.99
N GLN A 37 -19.55 0.73 -14.06
CA GLN A 37 -19.76 -0.72 -13.99
C GLN A 37 -18.55 -1.43 -13.39
N GLU A 38 -17.33 -1.02 -13.74
CA GLU A 38 -16.11 -1.61 -13.19
C GLU A 38 -15.90 -1.24 -11.72
N ARG A 39 -16.31 -0.03 -11.31
CA ARG A 39 -16.30 0.38 -9.89
C ARG A 39 -17.16 -0.51 -8.99
N ILE A 40 -18.33 -0.94 -9.45
CA ILE A 40 -19.18 -1.87 -8.69
C ILE A 40 -18.50 -3.23 -8.57
N LYS A 41 -17.88 -3.72 -9.65
CA LYS A 41 -17.10 -4.97 -9.65
C LYS A 41 -15.90 -4.91 -8.72
N LYS A 42 -15.20 -3.76 -8.67
CA LYS A 42 -14.11 -3.48 -7.71
C LYS A 42 -14.59 -3.60 -6.27
N GLY A 43 -15.75 -3.02 -5.94
CA GLY A 43 -16.37 -3.14 -4.61
C GLY A 43 -16.68 -4.59 -4.23
N SER A 44 -17.28 -5.35 -5.15
CA SER A 44 -17.58 -6.78 -4.94
C SER A 44 -16.30 -7.62 -4.78
N PHE A 45 -15.26 -7.33 -5.58
CA PHE A 45 -13.94 -7.96 -5.46
C PHE A 45 -13.34 -7.76 -4.07
N PHE A 46 -13.32 -6.53 -3.56
CA PHE A 46 -12.81 -6.24 -2.22
C PHE A 46 -13.65 -6.92 -1.14
N ASN A 47 -14.98 -6.94 -1.28
CA ASN A 47 -15.85 -7.65 -0.34
C ASN A 47 -15.50 -9.15 -0.27
N TRP A 48 -15.35 -9.81 -1.42
CA TRP A 48 -14.97 -11.22 -1.48
C TRP A 48 -13.54 -11.49 -0.99
N PHE A 49 -12.62 -10.56 -1.25
CA PHE A 49 -11.25 -10.59 -0.75
C PHE A 49 -11.21 -10.54 0.79
N TYR A 50 -11.93 -9.61 1.42
CA TYR A 50 -12.01 -9.54 2.88
C TYR A 50 -12.72 -10.75 3.49
N PHE A 51 -13.77 -11.25 2.85
CA PHE A 51 -14.45 -12.47 3.29
C PHE A 51 -13.49 -13.67 3.29
N SER A 52 -12.73 -13.84 2.21
CA SER A 52 -11.73 -14.90 2.07
C SER A 52 -10.59 -14.79 3.10
N ILE A 53 -10.15 -13.56 3.43
CA ILE A 53 -9.15 -13.34 4.49
C ILE A 53 -9.67 -13.79 5.85
N ASN A 54 -10.91 -13.45 6.19
CA ASN A 54 -11.50 -13.84 7.48
C ASN A 54 -11.65 -15.36 7.59
N ILE A 55 -12.15 -16.02 6.54
CA ILE A 55 -12.22 -17.48 6.50
C ILE A 55 -10.83 -18.10 6.58
N GLY A 56 -9.87 -17.58 5.81
CA GLY A 56 -8.48 -18.05 5.84
C GLY A 56 -7.86 -17.91 7.22
N ALA A 57 -8.14 -16.82 7.94
CA ALA A 57 -7.68 -16.62 9.31
C ALA A 57 -8.30 -17.65 10.28
N LEU A 58 -9.60 -17.91 10.18
CA LEU A 58 -10.30 -18.92 10.98
C LEU A 58 -9.76 -20.34 10.72
N VAL A 59 -9.56 -20.69 9.44
CA VAL A 59 -8.99 -21.98 9.05
C VAL A 59 -7.55 -22.07 9.52
N SER A 60 -6.74 -21.02 9.35
CA SER A 60 -5.35 -21.00 9.81
C SER A 60 -5.25 -21.14 11.33
N SER A 61 -6.08 -20.43 12.09
CA SER A 61 -6.06 -20.51 13.55
C SER A 61 -6.45 -21.89 14.09
N SER A 62 -7.29 -22.63 13.37
CA SER A 62 -7.72 -23.96 13.79
C SER A 62 -6.81 -25.06 13.25
N PHE A 63 -6.60 -25.08 11.93
CA PHE A 63 -5.91 -26.16 11.22
C PHE A 63 -4.39 -26.12 11.43
N ILE A 64 -3.75 -24.94 11.34
CA ILE A 64 -2.30 -24.85 11.49
C ILE A 64 -1.89 -25.08 12.95
N VAL A 65 -2.67 -24.58 13.92
CA VAL A 65 -2.40 -24.83 15.34
C VAL A 65 -2.51 -26.32 15.65
N TRP A 66 -3.54 -27.00 15.13
CA TRP A 66 -3.68 -28.45 15.28
C TRP A 66 -2.47 -29.21 14.71
N ILE A 67 -1.97 -28.82 13.53
CA ILE A 67 -0.77 -29.43 12.92
C ILE A 67 0.49 -29.14 13.74
N GLN A 68 0.65 -27.91 14.26
CA GLN A 68 1.81 -27.56 15.07
C GLN A 68 1.90 -28.40 16.34
N GLU A 69 0.77 -28.67 17.00
CA GLU A 69 0.73 -29.49 18.21
C GLU A 69 0.90 -30.99 17.93
N ASN A 70 0.36 -31.52 16.82
CA ASN A 70 0.36 -32.96 16.56
C ASN A 70 1.54 -33.45 15.70
N ALA A 71 2.00 -32.65 14.73
CA ALA A 71 2.99 -33.04 13.73
C ALA A 71 4.30 -32.23 13.82
N GLY A 72 4.37 -31.30 14.77
CA GLY A 72 5.56 -30.52 15.10
C GLY A 72 5.75 -29.23 14.30
N TRP A 73 6.62 -28.36 14.84
CA TRP A 73 6.85 -27.01 14.34
C TRP A 73 7.40 -26.94 12.91
N GLY A 74 8.16 -27.95 12.46
CA GLY A 74 8.71 -28.00 11.11
C GLY A 74 7.65 -28.03 10.01
N LEU A 75 6.64 -28.89 10.16
CA LEU A 75 5.51 -28.95 9.22
C LEU A 75 4.59 -27.74 9.35
N GLY A 76 4.44 -27.22 10.58
CA GLY A 76 3.67 -26.02 10.87
C GLY A 76 4.16 -24.77 10.12
N PHE A 77 5.48 -24.62 9.93
CA PHE A 77 6.05 -23.54 9.11
C PHE A 77 6.18 -23.91 7.62
N GLY A 78 6.34 -25.19 7.30
CA GLY A 78 6.45 -25.67 5.93
C GLY A 78 5.18 -25.46 5.09
N ILE A 79 4.00 -25.67 5.69
CA ILE A 79 2.72 -25.52 4.99
C ILE A 79 2.50 -24.05 4.53
N PRO A 80 2.57 -23.03 5.39
CA PRO A 80 2.52 -21.63 4.96
C PRO A 80 3.56 -21.26 3.90
N ALA A 81 4.79 -21.78 4.03
CA ALA A 81 5.86 -21.53 3.06
C ALA A 81 5.53 -22.11 1.67
N LEU A 82 4.94 -23.31 1.61
CA LEU A 82 4.49 -23.93 0.38
C LEU A 82 3.36 -23.10 -0.28
N PHE A 83 2.35 -22.70 0.49
CA PHE A 83 1.26 -21.87 -0.02
C PHE A 83 1.76 -20.51 -0.51
N MET A 84 2.75 -19.91 0.17
CA MET A 84 3.40 -18.69 -0.30
C MET A 84 4.12 -18.91 -1.64
N GLY A 85 4.85 -20.02 -1.79
CA GLY A 85 5.49 -20.39 -3.05
C GLY A 85 4.49 -20.59 -4.20
N LEU A 86 3.36 -21.25 -3.93
CA LEU A 86 2.28 -21.41 -4.89
C LEU A 86 1.63 -20.07 -5.28
N ALA A 87 1.44 -19.15 -4.31
CA ALA A 87 0.91 -17.82 -4.57
C ALA A 87 1.86 -16.97 -5.43
N ILE A 88 3.16 -17.06 -5.18
CA ILE A 88 4.17 -16.39 -6.02
C ILE A 88 4.16 -17.00 -7.42
N GLY A 89 4.11 -18.33 -7.54
CA GLY A 89 4.04 -19.02 -8.82
C GLY A 89 2.82 -18.64 -9.65
N SER A 90 1.63 -18.57 -9.03
CA SER A 90 0.41 -18.14 -9.71
C SER A 90 0.45 -16.67 -10.11
N PHE A 91 1.10 -15.80 -9.32
CA PHE A 91 1.32 -14.40 -9.68
C PHE A 91 2.21 -14.26 -10.94
N PHE A 92 3.29 -15.03 -11.03
CA PHE A 92 4.14 -15.05 -12.22
C PHE A 92 3.40 -15.61 -13.44
N LEU A 93 2.61 -16.68 -13.28
CA LEU A 93 1.79 -17.24 -14.36
C LEU A 93 0.70 -16.26 -14.84
N GLY A 94 0.16 -15.43 -13.94
CA GLY A 94 -0.83 -14.39 -14.24
C GLY A 94 -0.24 -13.11 -14.83
N THR A 95 1.10 -12.98 -14.88
CA THR A 95 1.81 -11.80 -15.38
C THR A 95 1.35 -11.29 -16.76
N PRO A 96 1.08 -12.12 -17.78
CA PRO A 96 0.62 -11.63 -19.08
C PRO A 96 -0.82 -11.09 -19.09
N LEU A 97 -1.61 -11.35 -18.04
CA LEU A 97 -3.01 -10.91 -17.93
C LEU A 97 -3.17 -9.59 -17.17
N TYR A 98 -2.11 -9.07 -16.55
CA TYR A 98 -2.18 -7.88 -15.70
C TYR A 98 -2.11 -6.57 -16.48
N ARG A 99 -2.99 -5.63 -16.13
CA ARG A 99 -2.94 -4.26 -16.63
C ARG A 99 -1.92 -3.47 -15.81
N PHE A 100 -0.75 -3.23 -16.37
CA PHE A 100 0.28 -2.42 -15.71
C PHE A 100 -0.08 -0.93 -15.76
N GLN A 101 -0.38 -0.35 -14.60
CA GLN A 101 -0.56 1.10 -14.46
C GLN A 101 0.80 1.82 -14.58
N LYS A 102 0.81 3.01 -15.20
CA LYS A 102 2.03 3.84 -15.28
C LYS A 102 2.45 4.26 -13.86
N PRO A 103 3.75 4.29 -13.54
CA PRO A 103 4.22 4.65 -12.20
C PRO A 103 3.77 6.07 -11.83
N GLY A 104 2.81 6.17 -10.91
CA GLY A 104 2.47 7.42 -10.22
C GLY A 104 3.58 7.78 -9.24
N GLY A 105 4.00 9.06 -9.21
CA GLY A 105 5.10 9.51 -8.35
C GLY A 105 4.91 9.13 -6.87
N SER A 106 6.02 8.87 -6.17
CA SER A 106 5.98 8.29 -4.81
C SER A 106 5.36 9.27 -3.76
N PRO A 107 4.27 8.87 -3.08
CA PRO A 107 3.67 9.67 -2.00
C PRO A 107 4.62 9.89 -0.83
N LEU A 108 5.54 8.95 -0.59
CA LEU A 108 6.54 9.04 0.49
C LEU A 108 7.47 10.23 0.28
N THR A 109 7.88 10.49 -0.96
CA THR A 109 8.73 11.65 -1.29
C THR A 109 7.99 12.95 -1.05
N ARG A 110 6.68 13.01 -1.36
CA ARG A 110 5.83 14.16 -1.00
C ARG A 110 5.72 14.35 0.50
N MET A 111 5.53 13.28 1.27
CA MET A 111 5.47 13.36 2.74
C MET A 111 6.80 13.86 3.32
N CYS A 112 7.93 13.32 2.86
CA CYS A 112 9.26 13.80 3.28
C CYS A 112 9.49 15.28 2.91
N GLN A 113 9.02 15.72 1.74
CA GLN A 113 9.12 17.12 1.32
C GLN A 113 8.29 18.04 2.20
N VAL A 114 7.05 17.66 2.56
CA VAL A 114 6.19 18.44 3.46
C VAL A 114 6.81 18.49 4.85
N VAL A 115 7.30 17.37 5.38
CA VAL A 115 7.96 17.33 6.69
C VAL A 115 9.22 18.21 6.70
N ALA A 116 10.08 18.08 5.68
CA ALA A 116 11.27 18.91 5.54
C ALA A 116 10.93 20.40 5.38
N ALA A 117 9.91 20.72 4.59
CA ALA A 117 9.44 22.09 4.40
C ALA A 117 8.88 22.68 5.71
N SER A 118 8.12 21.90 6.48
CA SER A 118 7.58 22.32 7.79
C SER A 118 8.68 22.55 8.82
N PHE A 119 9.67 21.65 8.92
CA PHE A 119 10.82 21.85 9.80
C PHE A 119 11.65 23.06 9.40
N ARG A 120 11.87 23.27 8.09
CA ARG A 120 12.62 24.43 7.58
C ARG A 120 11.88 25.74 7.77
N LYS A 121 10.54 25.73 7.71
CA LYS A 121 9.69 26.93 7.90
C LYS A 121 9.23 27.15 9.34
N ARG A 122 9.67 26.33 10.30
CA ARG A 122 9.28 26.40 11.72
C ARG A 122 9.67 27.71 12.43
N ASN A 123 10.66 28.44 11.91
CA ASN A 123 11.15 29.71 12.49
C ASN A 123 10.61 30.97 11.78
N LEU A 124 9.70 30.83 10.81
CA LEU A 124 9.03 32.01 10.23
C LEU A 124 7.85 32.42 11.11
N ALA A 125 7.80 33.70 11.48
CA ALA A 125 6.61 34.29 12.09
C ALA A 125 5.44 34.17 11.10
N VAL A 126 4.35 33.56 11.56
CA VAL A 126 3.14 33.34 10.76
C VAL A 126 2.48 34.68 10.49
N PRO A 127 2.26 35.09 9.22
CA PRO A 127 1.49 36.30 8.90
C PRO A 127 0.04 36.14 9.37
N GLU A 128 -0.50 37.17 10.02
CA GLU A 128 -1.82 37.19 10.69
C GLU A 128 -3.02 37.20 9.71
N ASP A 129 -2.78 37.45 8.41
CA ASP A 129 -3.82 37.57 7.40
C ASP A 129 -4.19 36.25 6.72
N SER A 130 -5.41 35.78 7.03
CA SER A 130 -5.99 34.53 6.51
C SER A 130 -6.28 34.55 4.99
N SER A 131 -6.27 35.73 4.35
CA SER A 131 -6.56 35.91 2.92
C SER A 131 -5.42 35.45 2.00
N LEU A 132 -4.16 35.52 2.46
CA LEU A 132 -2.99 35.13 1.66
C LEU A 132 -2.73 33.62 1.66
N LEU A 133 -3.15 32.91 2.72
CA LEU A 133 -2.95 31.46 2.87
C LEU A 133 -3.80 30.65 1.86
N CYS A 134 -4.98 31.18 1.51
CA CYS A 134 -5.84 30.62 0.47
C CYS A 134 -5.17 30.70 -0.92
N THR A 135 -4.46 31.80 -1.22
CA THR A 135 -3.77 32.00 -2.50
C THR A 135 -2.62 31.01 -2.68
N VAL A 136 -1.86 30.68 -1.62
CA VAL A 136 -0.71 29.75 -1.73
C VAL A 136 -1.15 28.29 -1.86
N LEU A 137 -2.26 27.89 -1.21
CA LEU A 137 -2.84 26.55 -1.39
C LEU A 137 -3.41 26.36 -2.81
N SER A 138 -3.96 27.43 -3.40
CA SER A 138 -4.40 27.41 -4.81
C SER A 138 -3.23 27.32 -5.79
N PHE A 139 -2.07 27.91 -5.46
CA PHE A 139 -0.88 27.93 -6.32
C PHE A 139 -0.15 26.58 -6.47
N GLY A 140 -0.53 25.56 -5.71
CA GLY A 140 0.01 24.19 -5.84
C GLY A 140 -0.54 23.42 -7.05
N HIS A 141 -1.66 23.87 -7.62
CA HIS A 141 -2.18 23.39 -8.90
C HIS A 141 -2.05 24.52 -9.93
N THR A 142 -1.37 24.25 -11.04
CA THR A 142 -1.12 25.16 -12.18
C THR A 142 -0.05 26.24 -12.01
N CYS A 143 1.19 25.87 -12.34
CA CYS A 143 2.13 26.81 -12.95
C CYS A 143 1.69 27.06 -14.39
N LYS A 144 0.93 28.14 -14.63
CA LYS A 144 0.93 28.83 -15.92
C LYS A 144 1.18 30.31 -15.64
N LYS A 145 2.24 30.85 -16.25
CA LYS A 145 2.63 32.25 -16.20
C LYS A 145 1.41 33.17 -16.35
N GLN A 146 1.21 34.09 -15.41
CA GLN A 146 0.63 35.40 -15.72
C GLN A 146 1.48 36.44 -14.99
N GLY A 147 2.50 36.94 -15.69
CA GLY A 147 3.19 38.15 -15.29
C GLY A 147 2.22 39.32 -15.42
N SER A 148 1.94 39.96 -14.28
CA SER A 148 2.05 41.40 -14.01
C SER A 148 1.71 42.41 -15.12
N MET A 149 1.06 43.49 -14.65
CA MET A 149 1.21 44.91 -15.07
C MET A 149 0.06 45.36 -16.00
N PHE A 150 -0.96 46.13 -15.60
CA PHE A 150 -1.01 47.35 -14.77
C PHE A 150 0.02 48.40 -15.20
N TYR A 151 -0.29 49.10 -16.30
CA TYR A 151 0.00 50.52 -16.51
C TYR A 151 -1.17 51.13 -17.30
N GLU A 152 -1.67 52.26 -16.77
CA GLU A 152 -2.86 53.06 -17.12
C GLU A 152 -4.24 52.45 -16.82
#